data_AF-A0A9W7G2P4-F1
#
_entry.id   AF-A0A9W7G2P4-F1
#
_cell.length_a   1.000
_cell.length_b   1.000
_cell.length_c   1.000
_cell.angle_alpha   90.00
_cell.angle_beta   90.00
_cell.angle_gamma   90.00
#
_symmetry.space_group_name_H-M   'P 1'
#
loop_
_entity.id
_entity.type
_entity.pdbx_description
1 polymer ?
#
loop_
_entity_poly.entity_id
_entity_poly.type
_entity_poly.pdbx_seq_one_letter_code
_entity_poly.pdbx_strand_id
1 'polypeptide(L)'
;MKLVSFNAQKNINETVTNIDISIDNNSPHSQDITSLTTLTFHNTKGFEKNRSVFQSNTSYNIKPSSEADTKSFNNFFNYLKSRSKSVHISISPTLSLYLSPTPTPLCFCVVPPSPSPSASSSSPPATVPARVAALRKSTKAQIGFPSTAPSCQSNPHGWFYPPHRVILSHILSSSTSEVVELGSWLGKSTRFISDRAPNAVVYAVDIWSNEFSLADDHYHDATSSETGTGKSRLAQVDTNADILHNQNLYDTFLKTNWDYRLGHRKNGGNGGVVPVRTYTLAGLDLLKSYGVDPSVVYIDADHHYEPAYKDIEKTLQNFPKAVVVGDDWDYEPVRRAARELALKYNRHLYVEQGKCWSYLPHGTVHSDLQPSRDLYTDTIENQVSHQRIYDNVASIIMSKGPEDLAAVTRHINKTTPPLPRNLAGSGPAYKGRSLLMLCAIHNKPQTLDYLGTYFDINYRTKSKMETALHLAAYYGRGVMVKKLLSLGADSKLVNEYNETPVQAAGHSKVEGARECEGIIKGMEERIKGRGEKRCRDGEEEKGREEKRTKG
;
A
#
# COMPACT_ATOMS: atom_id res chain seq x y z
N MET A 1 -28.48 -0.91 -43.44
CA MET A 1 -28.66 -2.17 -42.70
C MET A 1 -30.15 -2.33 -42.39
N LYS A 2 -30.78 -3.44 -42.79
CA LYS A 2 -32.21 -3.73 -42.48
C LYS A 2 -32.33 -3.98 -40.97
N LEU A 3 -33.08 -3.14 -40.25
CA LEU A 3 -33.54 -3.44 -38.90
C LEU A 3 -34.60 -4.54 -39.00
N VAL A 4 -34.31 -5.73 -38.47
CA VAL A 4 -35.37 -6.66 -38.06
C VAL A 4 -35.71 -6.28 -36.63
N SER A 5 -36.88 -5.68 -36.42
CA SER A 5 -37.39 -5.39 -35.09
C SER A 5 -37.79 -6.69 -34.41
N PHE A 6 -37.17 -7.00 -33.27
CA PHE A 6 -37.77 -7.92 -32.30
C PHE A 6 -38.56 -7.09 -31.30
N ASN A 7 -39.87 -7.03 -31.54
CA ASN A 7 -40.83 -6.46 -30.62
C ASN A 7 -41.23 -7.58 -29.65
N ALA A 8 -40.68 -7.57 -28.43
CA ALA A 8 -41.08 -8.49 -27.37
C ALA A 8 -41.86 -7.74 -26.28
N GLN A 9 -43.01 -7.17 -26.64
CA GLN A 9 -44.14 -7.08 -25.72
C GLN A 9 -44.99 -8.34 -25.91
N LYS A 10 -44.65 -9.40 -25.18
CA LYS A 10 -45.59 -10.50 -24.93
C LYS A 10 -45.22 -11.22 -23.64
N ASN A 11 -46.15 -11.21 -22.69
CA ASN A 11 -46.14 -12.05 -21.49
C ASN A 11 -45.97 -13.52 -21.89
N ILE A 12 -44.82 -14.12 -21.65
CA ILE A 12 -44.65 -15.58 -21.77
C ILE A 12 -43.70 -16.09 -20.68
N ASN A 13 -44.21 -17.02 -19.88
CA ASN A 13 -43.48 -17.88 -18.95
C ASN A 13 -42.68 -18.94 -19.72
N GLU A 14 -41.66 -18.56 -20.48
CA GLU A 14 -40.79 -19.53 -21.17
C GLU A 14 -39.30 -19.27 -20.92
N THR A 15 -38.60 -20.37 -20.63
CA THR A 15 -37.18 -20.45 -20.33
C THR A 15 -36.36 -20.13 -21.57
N VAL A 16 -35.74 -18.95 -21.63
CA VAL A 16 -34.75 -18.64 -22.68
C VAL A 16 -33.52 -19.53 -22.48
N THR A 17 -33.33 -20.48 -23.39
CA THR A 17 -32.33 -21.55 -23.25
C THR A 17 -31.01 -21.26 -23.94
N ASN A 18 -30.94 -20.41 -24.98
CA ASN A 18 -29.69 -19.95 -25.60
C ASN A 18 -29.84 -18.58 -26.27
N ILE A 19 -28.80 -17.75 -26.20
CA ILE A 19 -28.61 -16.57 -27.05
C ILE A 19 -27.25 -16.76 -27.72
N ASP A 20 -27.24 -17.11 -29.00
CA ASP A 20 -26.02 -17.12 -29.81
C ASP A 20 -25.81 -15.74 -30.42
N ILE A 21 -24.62 -15.18 -30.20
CA ILE A 21 -24.17 -13.93 -30.84
C ILE A 21 -23.08 -14.32 -31.85
N SER A 22 -23.43 -14.42 -33.13
CA SER A 22 -22.45 -14.56 -34.22
C SER A 22 -22.06 -13.18 -34.76
N ILE A 23 -20.76 -12.88 -34.79
CA ILE A 23 -20.23 -11.70 -35.49
C ILE A 23 -19.73 -12.17 -36.85
N ASP A 24 -20.35 -11.67 -37.92
CA ASP A 24 -19.94 -11.96 -39.30
C ASP A 24 -18.74 -11.06 -39.68
N ASN A 25 -17.58 -11.67 -39.94
CA ASN A 25 -16.30 -10.97 -40.17
C ASN A 25 -15.97 -10.70 -41.65
N ASN A 26 -16.90 -10.92 -42.59
CA ASN A 26 -16.62 -10.77 -44.02
C ASN A 26 -17.22 -9.49 -44.65
N SER A 27 -16.79 -8.31 -44.19
CA SER A 27 -17.07 -7.04 -44.90
C SER A 27 -15.83 -6.14 -44.94
N PRO A 28 -15.47 -5.51 -46.08
CA PRO A 28 -14.21 -4.78 -46.25
C PRO A 28 -14.12 -3.43 -45.53
N HIS A 29 -15.06 -3.10 -44.65
CA HIS A 29 -15.15 -1.79 -43.97
C HIS A 29 -15.19 -1.87 -42.43
N SER A 30 -14.60 -2.90 -41.84
CA SER A 30 -14.70 -3.17 -40.39
C SER A 30 -13.71 -2.39 -39.49
N GLN A 31 -13.21 -1.21 -39.88
CA GLN A 31 -12.30 -0.43 -39.01
C GLN A 31 -12.96 0.70 -38.20
N ASP A 32 -14.24 1.03 -38.40
CA ASP A 32 -14.91 2.12 -37.68
C ASP A 32 -16.27 1.74 -37.10
N ILE A 33 -16.30 0.75 -36.20
CA ILE A 33 -17.47 0.52 -35.33
C ILE A 33 -17.01 0.44 -33.87
N THR A 34 -16.88 1.61 -33.25
CA THR A 34 -16.91 1.75 -31.79
C THR A 34 -18.36 1.70 -31.31
N SER A 35 -18.89 0.51 -31.02
CA SER A 35 -20.24 0.39 -30.43
C SER A 35 -20.19 -0.26 -29.04
N LEU A 36 -20.45 0.57 -28.02
CA LEU A 36 -20.76 0.18 -26.64
C LEU A 36 -21.99 -0.73 -26.62
N THR A 37 -21.90 -1.82 -25.85
CA THR A 37 -23.08 -2.58 -25.42
C THR A 37 -23.13 -2.53 -23.90
N THR A 38 -24.07 -1.77 -23.34
CA THR A 38 -24.29 -1.69 -21.88
C THR A 38 -25.31 -2.75 -21.49
N LEU A 39 -24.93 -3.68 -20.60
CA LEU A 39 -25.85 -4.65 -20.00
C LEU A 39 -26.28 -4.15 -18.61
N THR A 40 -27.58 -4.00 -18.38
CA THR A 40 -28.14 -3.59 -17.08
C THR A 40 -28.96 -4.74 -16.49
N PHE A 41 -28.67 -5.10 -15.24
CA PHE A 41 -29.39 -6.15 -14.51
C PHE A 41 -30.41 -5.52 -13.55
N HIS A 42 -31.67 -5.99 -13.60
CA HIS A 42 -32.68 -5.64 -12.60
C HIS A 42 -33.08 -6.89 -11.80
N ASN A 43 -32.95 -6.81 -10.47
CA ASN A 43 -33.47 -7.83 -9.56
C ASN A 43 -34.90 -7.45 -9.17
N THR A 44 -35.90 -8.18 -9.66
CA THR A 44 -37.30 -7.94 -9.31
C THR A 44 -37.81 -8.98 -8.32
N LYS A 45 -37.95 -8.52 -7.07
CA LYS A 45 -38.76 -9.03 -5.94
C LYS A 45 -38.44 -10.43 -5.38
N GLY A 46 -38.03 -10.43 -4.11
CA GLY A 46 -38.06 -11.63 -3.27
C GLY A 46 -37.32 -11.58 -1.94
N PHE A 47 -37.08 -10.43 -1.29
CA PHE A 47 -36.58 -10.36 0.09
C PHE A 47 -37.09 -9.09 0.79
N GLU A 48 -38.31 -9.14 1.34
CA GLU A 48 -38.73 -8.22 2.40
C GLU A 48 -38.43 -8.85 3.76
N LYS A 49 -37.22 -8.59 4.27
CA LYS A 49 -36.87 -8.46 5.71
C LYS A 49 -35.35 -8.44 5.86
N ASN A 50 -34.79 -7.24 5.69
CA ASN A 50 -33.59 -6.69 6.35
C ASN A 50 -33.03 -5.57 5.46
N ARG A 51 -33.49 -4.34 5.69
CA ARG A 51 -32.93 -3.13 5.06
C ARG A 51 -31.60 -2.80 5.72
N SER A 52 -30.51 -3.23 5.11
CA SER A 52 -29.27 -2.48 4.93
C SER A 52 -28.41 -3.28 3.94
N VAL A 53 -27.57 -2.60 3.17
CA VAL A 53 -26.71 -3.14 2.10
C VAL A 53 -27.36 -3.18 0.70
N PHE A 54 -26.71 -2.48 -0.24
CA PHE A 54 -26.96 -2.33 -1.69
C PHE A 54 -28.03 -1.33 -2.13
N GLN A 55 -27.66 -0.04 -2.06
CA GLN A 55 -28.01 0.92 -3.12
C GLN A 55 -26.78 1.17 -3.98
N SER A 56 -26.65 0.47 -5.10
CA SER A 56 -25.90 0.97 -6.26
C SER A 56 -26.27 0.18 -7.51
N ASN A 57 -26.91 0.87 -8.46
CA ASN A 57 -27.00 0.42 -9.85
C ASN A 57 -25.57 0.30 -10.37
N THR A 58 -25.12 -0.93 -10.67
CA THR A 58 -23.77 -1.17 -11.19
C THR A 58 -23.88 -1.47 -12.68
N SER A 59 -23.44 -0.54 -13.51
CA SER A 59 -23.34 -0.72 -14.96
C SER A 59 -21.96 -1.29 -15.30
N TYR A 60 -21.91 -2.36 -16.10
CA TYR A 60 -20.65 -2.97 -16.55
C TYR A 60 -20.41 -2.68 -18.02
N ASN A 61 -19.21 -2.18 -18.35
CA ASN A 61 -18.71 -2.07 -19.72
C ASN A 61 -17.78 -3.27 -19.97
N ILE A 62 -18.21 -4.22 -20.81
CA ILE A 62 -17.36 -5.36 -21.20
C ILE A 62 -17.10 -5.25 -22.70
N LYS A 63 -15.82 -5.27 -23.07
CA LYS A 63 -15.34 -5.36 -24.45
C LYS A 63 -14.71 -6.75 -24.60
N PRO A 64 -15.35 -7.73 -25.24
CA PRO A 64 -14.71 -9.02 -25.47
C PRO A 64 -13.70 -8.84 -26.61
N SER A 65 -12.41 -8.96 -26.30
CA SER A 65 -11.32 -8.87 -27.29
C SER A 65 -10.69 -10.23 -27.59
N SER A 66 -11.10 -11.29 -26.88
CA SER A 66 -10.60 -12.64 -27.08
C SER A 66 -11.64 -13.73 -26.80
N GLU A 67 -11.42 -14.92 -27.34
CA GLU A 67 -12.25 -16.13 -27.15
C GLU A 67 -12.29 -16.59 -25.67
N ALA A 68 -11.26 -16.22 -24.89
CA ALA A 68 -11.20 -16.45 -23.44
C ALA A 68 -12.20 -15.57 -22.66
N ASP A 69 -12.43 -14.33 -23.12
CA ASP A 69 -13.39 -13.41 -22.51
C ASP A 69 -14.83 -13.93 -22.66
N THR A 70 -15.14 -14.55 -23.80
CA THR A 70 -16.42 -15.20 -24.08
C THR A 70 -16.65 -16.40 -23.16
N LYS A 71 -15.61 -17.19 -22.88
CA LYS A 71 -15.69 -18.35 -21.97
C LYS A 71 -15.88 -17.93 -20.51
N SER A 72 -15.19 -16.88 -20.07
CA SER A 72 -15.38 -16.28 -18.74
C SER A 72 -16.77 -15.66 -18.58
N PHE A 73 -17.29 -14.99 -19.61
CA PHE A 73 -18.65 -14.47 -19.62
C PHE A 73 -19.69 -15.60 -19.49
N ASN A 74 -19.54 -16.67 -20.26
CA ASN A 74 -20.45 -17.83 -20.21
C ASN A 74 -20.40 -18.54 -18.85
N ASN A 75 -19.22 -18.67 -18.24
CA ASN A 75 -19.07 -19.24 -16.89
C ASN A 75 -19.75 -18.38 -15.82
N PHE A 76 -19.59 -17.05 -15.91
CA PHE A 76 -20.24 -16.10 -15.01
C PHE A 76 -21.77 -16.10 -15.19
N PHE A 77 -22.24 -16.17 -16.44
CA PHE A 77 -23.65 -16.26 -16.77
C PHE A 77 -24.29 -17.55 -16.22
N ASN A 78 -23.62 -18.69 -16.40
CA ASN A 78 -24.06 -19.98 -15.85
C ASN A 78 -24.06 -19.98 -14.31
N TYR A 79 -23.08 -19.32 -13.69
CA TYR A 79 -23.03 -19.12 -12.24
C TYR A 79 -24.24 -18.32 -11.73
N LEU A 80 -24.60 -17.20 -12.39
CA LEU A 80 -25.78 -16.41 -12.02
C LEU A 80 -27.10 -17.20 -12.22
N LYS A 81 -27.20 -17.97 -13.30
CA LYS A 81 -28.35 -18.86 -13.60
C LYS A 81 -28.51 -19.94 -12.52
N SER A 82 -27.42 -20.41 -11.92
CA SER A 82 -27.46 -21.40 -10.83
C SER A 82 -27.96 -20.85 -9.48
N ARG A 83 -27.99 -19.51 -9.32
CA ARG A 83 -28.27 -18.84 -8.04
C ARG A 83 -29.58 -18.06 -8.00
N SER A 84 -30.25 -17.84 -9.14
CA SER A 84 -31.52 -17.12 -9.22
C SER A 84 -32.53 -17.84 -10.10
N LYS A 85 -33.81 -17.91 -9.68
CA LYS A 85 -34.91 -18.51 -10.48
C LYS A 85 -35.32 -17.66 -11.69
N SER A 86 -34.88 -16.41 -11.75
CA SER A 86 -35.17 -15.48 -12.86
C SER A 86 -34.04 -14.46 -12.97
N VAL A 87 -33.53 -14.25 -14.18
CA VAL A 87 -32.56 -13.19 -14.51
C VAL A 87 -33.16 -12.41 -15.68
N HIS A 88 -33.49 -11.13 -15.45
CA HIS A 88 -33.92 -10.21 -16.52
C HIS A 88 -32.72 -9.41 -17.00
N ILE A 89 -32.45 -9.51 -18.31
CA ILE A 89 -31.40 -8.76 -19.00
C ILE A 89 -32.09 -7.72 -19.87
N SER A 90 -31.78 -6.44 -19.64
CA SER A 90 -32.19 -5.37 -20.55
C SER A 90 -30.95 -4.83 -21.25
N ILE A 91 -30.99 -4.79 -22.59
CA ILE A 91 -29.98 -4.16 -23.43
C ILE A 91 -30.59 -2.83 -23.87
N SER A 92 -30.03 -1.71 -23.42
CA SER A 92 -30.46 -0.38 -23.87
C SER A 92 -29.40 0.24 -24.78
N PRO A 93 -29.76 0.71 -25.99
CA PRO A 93 -28.86 1.54 -26.78
C PRO A 93 -28.80 2.94 -26.16
N THR A 94 -27.67 3.32 -25.58
CA THR A 94 -27.43 4.73 -25.22
C THR A 94 -27.17 5.52 -26.49
N LEU A 95 -28.18 6.27 -26.95
CA LEU A 95 -28.06 7.25 -28.02
C LEU A 95 -27.74 8.63 -27.39
N SER A 96 -26.51 9.11 -27.54
CA SER A 96 -26.19 10.52 -27.25
C SER A 96 -26.53 11.34 -28.49
N LEU A 97 -27.71 11.96 -28.52
CA LEU A 97 -28.16 12.88 -29.56
C LEU A 97 -27.66 14.30 -29.26
N TYR A 98 -26.66 14.78 -29.99
CA TYR A 98 -26.48 16.21 -30.23
C TYR A 98 -27.49 16.63 -31.30
N LEU A 99 -28.48 17.44 -30.95
CA LEU A 99 -29.40 18.05 -31.90
C LEU A 99 -28.79 19.37 -32.40
N SER A 100 -28.58 19.47 -33.71
CA SER A 100 -28.63 20.75 -34.45
C SER A 100 -29.58 20.58 -35.63
N PRO A 101 -30.56 21.48 -35.86
CA PRO A 101 -31.59 21.24 -36.87
C PRO A 101 -31.32 21.97 -38.20
N THR A 102 -31.44 21.20 -39.29
CA THR A 102 -31.84 21.59 -40.68
C THR A 102 -30.75 22.08 -41.67
N PRO A 103 -30.99 22.13 -43.02
CA PRO A 103 -30.54 21.11 -43.97
C PRO A 103 -29.64 21.65 -45.12
N THR A 104 -28.88 20.75 -45.76
CA THR A 104 -28.23 20.76 -47.10
C THR A 104 -28.43 21.96 -48.07
N PRO A 105 -27.43 22.35 -48.93
CA PRO A 105 -26.75 21.41 -49.82
C PRO A 105 -25.24 21.59 -50.04
N LEU A 106 -24.68 20.51 -50.59
CA LEU A 106 -23.34 20.30 -51.10
C LEU A 106 -22.87 21.45 -52.01
N CYS A 107 -21.69 21.99 -51.70
CA CYS A 107 -20.85 22.66 -52.69
C CYS A 107 -19.48 21.97 -52.67
N PHE A 108 -19.08 21.42 -53.82
CA PHE A 108 -17.75 20.88 -54.04
C PHE A 108 -16.74 22.02 -54.06
N CYS A 109 -15.90 22.10 -53.02
CA CYS A 109 -14.62 22.81 -53.09
C CYS A 109 -13.54 21.87 -52.56
N VAL A 110 -12.58 21.57 -53.43
CA VAL A 110 -11.34 20.87 -53.11
C VAL A 110 -10.63 21.62 -51.98
N VAL A 111 -10.53 21.00 -50.80
CA VAL A 111 -9.71 21.52 -49.69
C VAL A 111 -8.26 21.11 -49.98
N PRO A 112 -7.29 22.05 -49.98
CA PRO A 112 -5.89 21.76 -50.23
C PRO A 112 -5.33 20.79 -49.16
N PRO A 113 -4.24 20.05 -49.46
CA PRO A 113 -3.65 19.14 -48.50
C PRO A 113 -3.34 19.88 -47.19
N SER A 114 -3.70 19.24 -46.08
CA SER A 114 -3.46 19.69 -44.71
C SER A 114 -2.03 20.20 -44.56
N PRO A 115 -1.79 21.36 -43.92
CA PRO A 115 -0.44 21.83 -43.68
C PRO A 115 0.29 20.80 -42.81
N SER A 116 1.48 20.40 -43.27
CA SER A 116 2.50 19.70 -42.50
C SER A 116 2.64 20.32 -41.10
N PRO A 117 2.91 19.52 -40.04
CA PRO A 117 2.88 19.99 -38.67
C PRO A 117 3.81 21.18 -38.51
N SER A 118 3.23 22.36 -38.31
CA SER A 118 3.98 23.53 -37.90
C SER A 118 4.52 23.25 -36.51
N ALA A 119 5.84 23.29 -36.40
CA ALA A 119 6.54 23.25 -35.13
C ALA A 119 5.94 24.32 -34.22
N SER A 120 5.20 23.90 -33.19
CA SER A 120 4.93 24.76 -32.07
C SER A 120 6.29 25.11 -31.47
N SER A 121 6.62 26.39 -31.45
CA SER A 121 7.79 26.90 -30.75
C SER A 121 7.56 26.81 -29.24
N SER A 122 7.48 25.60 -28.71
CA SER A 122 7.89 25.39 -27.33
C SER A 122 9.40 25.55 -27.34
N SER A 123 9.89 26.67 -26.79
CA SER A 123 11.31 26.78 -26.44
C SER A 123 11.74 25.49 -25.74
N PRO A 124 12.91 24.92 -26.08
CA PRO A 124 13.36 23.68 -25.46
C PRO A 124 13.30 23.81 -23.93
N PRO A 125 12.97 22.72 -23.20
CA PRO A 125 12.94 22.75 -21.75
C PRO A 125 14.22 23.40 -21.23
N ALA A 126 14.08 24.37 -20.33
CA ALA A 126 15.23 25.06 -19.76
C ALA A 126 16.23 24.00 -19.24
N THR A 127 17.52 24.21 -19.52
CA THR A 127 18.56 23.31 -19.05
C THR A 127 18.47 23.18 -17.52
N VAL A 128 18.89 22.03 -16.95
CA VAL A 128 18.93 21.84 -15.49
C VAL A 128 19.53 23.05 -14.77
N PRO A 129 20.71 23.59 -15.15
CA PRO A 129 21.27 24.75 -14.46
C PRO A 129 20.38 25.99 -14.54
N ALA A 130 19.72 26.23 -15.68
CA ALA A 130 18.77 27.33 -15.84
C ALA A 130 17.52 27.14 -14.98
N ARG A 131 16.97 25.92 -14.90
CA ARG A 131 15.85 25.58 -14.00
C ARG A 131 16.21 25.81 -12.54
N VAL A 132 17.38 25.33 -12.10
CA VAL A 132 17.87 25.53 -10.72
C VAL A 132 18.12 27.02 -10.41
N ALA A 133 18.70 27.77 -11.35
CA ALA A 133 18.89 29.20 -11.19
C ALA A 133 17.55 29.97 -11.11
N ALA A 134 16.54 29.54 -11.87
CA ALA A 134 15.20 30.11 -11.82
C ALA A 134 14.51 29.80 -10.48
N LEU A 135 14.56 28.54 -10.02
CA LEU A 135 14.07 28.09 -8.71
C LEU A 135 14.62 28.94 -7.56
N ARG A 136 15.93 29.23 -7.60
CA ARG A 136 16.61 30.06 -6.58
C ARG A 136 16.11 31.50 -6.51
N LYS A 137 15.62 32.06 -7.62
CA LYS A 137 15.23 33.48 -7.70
C LYS A 137 13.79 33.75 -7.27
N SER A 138 12.92 32.75 -7.34
CA SER A 138 11.48 32.94 -7.37
C SER A 138 10.72 32.50 -6.11
N THR A 139 11.40 31.87 -5.15
CA THR A 139 10.72 31.17 -4.06
C THR A 139 11.16 31.65 -2.67
N LYS A 140 10.28 31.45 -1.68
CA LYS A 140 10.64 31.57 -0.25
C LYS A 140 11.45 30.37 0.27
N ALA A 141 11.52 29.28 -0.51
CA ALA A 141 12.30 28.11 -0.16
C ALA A 141 13.80 28.41 -0.34
N GLN A 142 14.65 27.92 0.57
CA GLN A 142 16.10 28.04 0.38
C GLN A 142 16.54 26.89 -0.54
N ILE A 143 16.91 27.22 -1.78
CA ILE A 143 17.22 26.22 -2.81
C ILE A 143 18.70 26.28 -3.19
N GLY A 144 19.32 25.12 -3.26
CA GLY A 144 20.70 24.96 -3.63
C GLY A 144 21.67 25.39 -2.52
N PHE A 145 22.95 25.19 -2.80
CA PHE A 145 23.99 25.52 -1.85
C PHE A 145 24.35 27.01 -1.89
N PRO A 146 24.83 27.57 -0.77
CA PRO A 146 25.44 28.89 -0.74
C PRO A 146 26.73 28.94 -1.57
N SER A 147 27.23 30.16 -1.83
CA SER A 147 28.48 30.38 -2.58
C SER A 147 29.73 29.91 -1.82
N THR A 148 29.68 29.89 -0.49
CA THR A 148 30.77 29.45 0.39
C THR A 148 30.30 28.34 1.32
N ALA A 149 31.23 27.47 1.72
CA ALA A 149 30.92 26.35 2.61
C ALA A 149 30.50 26.86 3.99
N PRO A 150 29.47 26.28 4.61
CA PRO A 150 29.21 26.51 6.03
C PRO A 150 30.47 26.19 6.86
N SER A 151 30.68 26.95 7.93
CA SER A 151 31.82 26.80 8.83
C SER A 151 31.64 25.65 9.84
N CYS A 152 30.44 25.08 9.95
CA CYS A 152 30.15 23.98 10.85
C CYS A 152 30.95 22.70 10.51
N GLN A 153 30.95 21.75 11.45
CA GLN A 153 31.55 20.43 11.25
C GLN A 153 30.66 19.57 10.35
N SER A 154 31.27 18.77 9.47
CA SER A 154 30.54 17.75 8.72
C SER A 154 30.13 16.60 9.65
N ASN A 155 28.94 16.05 9.40
CA ASN A 155 28.42 14.90 10.13
C ASN A 155 27.77 13.90 9.15
N PRO A 156 28.37 12.71 8.94
CA PRO A 156 27.86 11.73 7.99
C PRO A 156 26.69 10.89 8.54
N HIS A 157 26.13 11.24 9.70
CA HIS A 157 25.05 10.51 10.35
C HIS A 157 23.82 10.31 9.44
N GLY A 158 23.12 9.19 9.65
CA GLY A 158 21.89 8.84 8.96
C GLY A 158 21.60 7.33 9.03
N TRP A 159 20.33 6.98 8.94
CA TRP A 159 19.85 5.60 8.89
C TRP A 159 19.79 5.16 7.43
N PHE A 160 20.67 4.22 7.06
CA PHE A 160 20.75 3.75 5.69
C PHE A 160 21.31 2.33 5.66
N TYR A 161 20.40 1.37 5.63
CA TYR A 161 20.64 -0.05 5.87
C TYR A 161 20.83 -0.85 4.57
N PRO A 162 21.30 -2.11 4.62
CA PRO A 162 21.49 -2.95 3.43
C PRO A 162 20.28 -3.03 2.47
N PRO A 163 19.01 -3.14 2.93
CA PRO A 163 17.84 -3.18 2.04
C PRO A 163 17.78 -1.98 1.08
N HIS A 164 18.06 -0.77 1.58
CA HIS A 164 18.11 0.45 0.77
C HIS A 164 19.13 0.34 -0.36
N ARG A 165 20.33 -0.15 -0.02
CA ARG A 165 21.43 -0.29 -0.98
C ARG A 165 21.05 -1.28 -2.06
N VAL A 166 20.38 -2.37 -1.72
CA VAL A 166 19.90 -3.37 -2.67
C VAL A 166 18.90 -2.73 -3.63
N ILE A 167 17.78 -2.21 -3.13
CA ILE A 167 16.71 -1.72 -4.02
C ILE A 167 17.16 -0.53 -4.87
N LEU A 168 17.84 0.45 -4.28
CA LEU A 168 18.34 1.62 -5.02
C LEU A 168 19.44 1.25 -6.01
N SER A 169 20.25 0.22 -5.75
CA SER A 169 21.25 -0.24 -6.74
C SER A 169 20.63 -0.93 -7.95
N HIS A 170 19.42 -1.48 -7.85
CA HIS A 170 18.72 -2.05 -9.00
C HIS A 170 18.05 -0.97 -9.86
N ILE A 171 17.60 0.11 -9.23
CA ILE A 171 16.80 1.15 -9.90
C ILE A 171 17.69 2.25 -10.49
N LEU A 172 18.74 2.66 -9.77
CA LEU A 172 19.59 3.78 -10.17
C LEU A 172 20.72 3.33 -11.09
N SER A 173 21.04 4.18 -12.08
CA SER A 173 22.17 3.96 -12.98
C SER A 173 22.73 5.27 -13.52
N SER A 174 23.77 5.20 -14.34
CA SER A 174 24.33 6.36 -15.04
C SER A 174 23.37 6.99 -16.06
N SER A 175 22.27 6.31 -16.44
CA SER A 175 21.22 6.87 -17.31
C SER A 175 20.11 7.57 -16.53
N THR A 176 20.08 7.46 -15.21
CA THR A 176 19.16 8.21 -14.36
C THR A 176 19.48 9.71 -14.47
N SER A 177 18.47 10.52 -14.80
CA SER A 177 18.63 11.95 -15.10
C SER A 177 18.24 12.86 -13.95
N GLU A 178 17.12 12.56 -13.28
CA GLU A 178 16.58 13.36 -12.18
C GLU A 178 16.00 12.41 -11.13
N VAL A 179 16.32 12.70 -9.86
CA VAL A 179 15.82 12.01 -8.67
C VAL A 179 15.29 13.05 -7.69
N VAL A 180 14.13 12.79 -7.10
CA VAL A 180 13.63 13.56 -5.95
C VAL A 180 13.74 12.69 -4.71
N GLU A 181 14.29 13.25 -3.64
CA GLU A 181 14.39 12.61 -2.33
C GLU A 181 13.62 13.44 -1.31
N LEU A 182 12.67 12.82 -0.61
CA LEU A 182 11.88 13.43 0.45
C LEU A 182 12.38 12.90 1.79
N GLY A 183 12.76 13.80 2.70
CA GLY A 183 13.38 13.44 3.98
C GLY A 183 14.84 13.07 3.77
N SER A 184 15.71 14.08 3.84
CA SER A 184 17.13 13.93 3.48
C SER A 184 18.05 13.95 4.71
N TRP A 185 17.55 14.35 5.88
CA TRP A 185 18.33 14.45 7.13
C TRP A 185 19.69 15.13 6.92
N LEU A 186 20.81 14.40 7.05
CA LEU A 186 22.18 14.88 6.78
C LEU A 186 22.79 14.28 5.49
N GLY A 187 21.97 13.60 4.69
CA GLY A 187 22.22 13.24 3.30
C GLY A 187 22.92 11.91 3.06
N LYS A 188 22.80 10.94 3.97
CA LYS A 188 23.46 9.63 3.81
C LYS A 188 22.92 8.85 2.61
N SER A 189 21.61 8.78 2.46
CA SER A 189 20.91 8.29 1.27
C SER A 189 21.18 9.19 0.06
N THR A 190 21.12 10.51 0.21
CA THR A 190 21.43 11.50 -0.84
C THR A 190 22.76 11.23 -1.54
N ARG A 191 23.84 11.03 -0.76
CA ARG A 191 25.17 10.73 -1.30
C ARG A 191 25.19 9.40 -2.04
N PHE A 192 24.55 8.37 -1.47
CA PHE A 192 24.46 7.06 -2.11
C PHE A 192 23.71 7.14 -3.46
N ILE A 193 22.58 7.84 -3.49
CA ILE A 193 21.79 8.08 -4.71
C ILE A 193 22.67 8.80 -5.75
N SER A 194 23.34 9.88 -5.35
CA SER A 194 24.20 10.66 -6.24
C SER A 194 25.39 9.86 -6.77
N ASP A 195 26.00 9.00 -5.96
CA ASP A 195 27.10 8.13 -6.39
C ASP A 195 26.62 7.03 -7.35
N ARG A 196 25.44 6.45 -7.12
CA ARG A 196 24.89 5.39 -7.97
C ARG A 196 24.34 5.93 -9.31
N ALA A 197 23.87 7.18 -9.31
CA ALA A 197 23.37 7.90 -10.47
C ALA A 197 24.20 9.16 -10.75
N PRO A 198 25.44 9.01 -11.26
CA PRO A 198 26.41 10.11 -11.30
C PRO A 198 26.05 11.27 -12.23
N ASN A 199 25.14 11.04 -13.18
CA ASN A 199 24.63 12.06 -14.10
C ASN A 199 23.30 12.65 -13.63
N ALA A 200 22.73 12.16 -12.53
CA ALA A 200 21.44 12.61 -12.05
C ALA A 200 21.55 13.90 -11.24
N VAL A 201 20.54 14.76 -11.40
CA VAL A 201 20.26 15.83 -10.45
C VAL A 201 19.44 15.25 -9.31
N VAL A 202 19.96 15.34 -8.09
CA VAL A 202 19.28 14.85 -6.89
C VAL A 202 18.69 16.04 -6.15
N TYR A 203 17.38 16.20 -6.23
CA TYR A 203 16.64 17.22 -5.47
C TYR A 203 16.34 16.67 -4.08
N ALA A 204 17.17 17.05 -3.11
CA ALA A 204 17.02 16.66 -1.70
C ALA A 204 16.04 17.64 -1.02
N VAL A 205 14.88 17.15 -0.60
CA VAL A 205 13.79 17.95 -0.02
C VAL A 205 13.66 17.61 1.46
N ASP A 206 13.76 18.61 2.31
CA ASP A 206 13.60 18.47 3.76
C ASP A 206 13.32 19.85 4.37
N ILE A 207 12.73 19.87 5.56
CA ILE A 207 12.48 21.10 6.32
C ILE A 207 13.80 21.60 6.95
N TRP A 208 14.69 20.68 7.34
CA TRP A 208 15.91 20.94 8.10
C TRP A 208 15.69 21.96 9.23
N SER A 209 14.69 21.73 10.07
CA SER A 209 14.40 22.57 11.23
C SER A 209 14.62 21.76 12.50
N ASN A 210 15.65 22.15 13.26
CA ASN A 210 15.93 21.57 14.58
C ASN A 210 14.71 21.64 15.49
N GLU A 211 14.02 22.78 15.53
CA GLU A 211 12.83 22.99 16.35
C GLU A 211 11.69 22.04 15.94
N PHE A 212 11.47 21.88 14.63
CA PHE A 212 10.45 20.97 14.12
C PHE A 212 10.76 19.52 14.49
N SER A 213 12.01 19.09 14.29
CA SER A 213 12.45 17.73 14.64
C SER A 213 12.42 17.49 16.15
N LEU A 214 12.76 18.49 16.98
CA LEU A 214 12.68 18.37 18.44
C LEU A 214 11.24 18.28 18.97
N ALA A 215 10.28 18.86 18.26
CA ALA A 215 8.87 18.80 18.63
C ALA A 215 8.20 17.46 18.27
N ASP A 216 8.90 16.56 17.59
CA ASP A 216 8.38 15.29 17.15
C ASP A 216 8.89 14.15 18.04
N ASP A 217 7.95 13.44 18.67
CA ASP A 217 8.22 12.38 19.65
C ASP A 217 9.06 11.24 19.07
N HIS A 218 9.08 11.03 17.75
CA HIS A 218 9.83 9.92 17.14
C HIS A 218 11.36 10.06 17.25
N TYR A 219 11.87 11.28 17.45
CA TYR A 219 13.29 11.51 17.71
C TYR A 219 13.66 11.26 19.18
N HIS A 220 12.66 11.13 20.06
CA HIS A 220 12.81 10.99 21.52
C HIS A 220 12.32 9.64 22.06
N ASP A 221 11.57 8.87 21.25
CA ASP A 221 10.96 7.62 21.70
C ASP A 221 11.98 6.47 21.81
N ALA A 222 12.37 6.20 23.05
CA ALA A 222 13.22 5.10 23.46
C ALA A 222 12.47 3.78 23.72
N THR A 223 11.13 3.76 23.60
CA THR A 223 10.29 2.63 24.04
C THR A 223 10.11 1.52 23.01
N SER A 224 10.45 1.77 21.74
CA SER A 224 10.45 0.73 20.69
C SER A 224 11.65 -0.22 20.84
N SER A 225 11.36 -1.51 20.98
CA SER A 225 12.32 -2.50 21.48
C SER A 225 13.31 -3.07 20.46
N GLU A 226 13.31 -2.66 19.20
CA GLU A 226 14.21 -3.22 18.20
C GLU A 226 14.74 -2.16 17.24
N THR A 227 16.06 -2.15 17.03
CA THR A 227 16.68 -1.44 15.91
C THR A 227 17.41 -2.46 15.03
N GLY A 228 17.32 -2.34 13.71
CA GLY A 228 18.06 -3.17 12.75
C GLY A 228 19.59 -2.95 12.76
N THR A 229 20.12 -2.25 13.77
CA THR A 229 21.53 -1.80 13.83
C THR A 229 22.36 -2.45 14.94
N GLY A 230 21.73 -3.24 15.81
CA GLY A 230 22.40 -3.78 17.00
C GLY A 230 22.75 -2.75 18.08
N LYS A 231 22.47 -1.45 17.88
CA LYS A 231 22.52 -0.42 18.93
C LYS A 231 21.19 -0.38 19.69
N SER A 232 21.23 -0.08 20.98
CA SER A 232 20.01 0.20 21.73
C SER A 232 19.28 1.41 21.13
N ARG A 233 17.95 1.37 21.11
CA ARG A 233 17.12 2.51 20.69
C ARG A 233 17.44 3.77 21.50
N LEU A 234 17.75 3.61 22.80
CA LEU A 234 18.25 4.66 23.68
C LEU A 234 19.49 5.38 23.12
N ALA A 235 20.52 4.65 22.70
CA ALA A 235 21.74 5.27 22.16
C ALA A 235 21.48 6.02 20.84
N GLN A 236 20.48 5.61 20.05
CA GLN A 236 20.06 6.34 18.86
C GLN A 236 19.35 7.65 19.22
N VAL A 237 18.45 7.62 20.20
CA VAL A 237 17.77 8.80 20.73
C VAL A 237 18.78 9.80 21.28
N ASP A 238 19.76 9.35 22.08
CA ASP A 238 20.80 10.22 22.62
C ASP A 238 21.63 10.88 21.51
N THR A 239 22.00 10.12 20.48
CA THR A 239 22.74 10.65 19.32
C THR A 239 21.90 11.68 18.55
N ASN A 240 20.60 11.42 18.37
CA ASN A 240 19.69 12.35 17.69
C ASN A 240 19.53 13.64 18.47
N ALA A 241 19.28 13.53 19.77
CA ALA A 241 19.16 14.67 20.67
C ALA A 241 20.44 15.51 20.65
N ASP A 242 21.61 14.88 20.73
CA ASP A 242 22.90 15.58 20.64
C ASP A 242 23.04 16.36 19.32
N ILE A 243 22.74 15.74 18.18
CA ILE A 243 22.77 16.42 16.88
C ILE A 243 21.77 17.59 16.85
N LEU A 244 20.54 17.37 17.31
CA LEU A 244 19.47 18.36 17.28
C LEU A 244 19.73 19.55 18.21
N HIS A 245 20.43 19.35 19.33
CA HIS A 245 20.77 20.41 20.27
C HIS A 245 22.07 21.14 19.91
N ASN A 246 23.03 20.44 19.30
CA ASN A 246 24.40 20.96 19.12
C ASN A 246 24.78 21.28 17.67
N GLN A 247 23.95 20.91 16.68
CA GLN A 247 24.25 21.16 15.26
C GLN A 247 23.05 21.78 14.55
N ASN A 248 23.27 22.82 13.74
CA ASN A 248 22.24 23.30 12.81
C ASN A 248 22.06 22.27 11.68
N LEU A 249 20.88 21.66 11.56
CA LEU A 249 20.64 20.58 10.59
C LEU A 249 20.93 21.01 9.16
N TYR A 250 20.48 22.20 8.76
CA TYR A 250 20.61 22.65 7.39
C TYR A 250 22.07 22.93 7.02
N ASP A 251 22.78 23.69 7.85
CA ASP A 251 24.21 23.95 7.63
C ASP A 251 25.03 22.66 7.63
N THR A 252 24.68 21.72 8.50
CA THR A 252 25.35 20.42 8.58
C THR A 252 25.08 19.56 7.35
N PHE A 253 23.86 19.54 6.82
CA PHE A 253 23.54 18.90 5.53
C PHE A 253 24.36 19.55 4.41
N LEU A 254 24.36 20.87 4.31
CA LEU A 254 25.11 21.61 3.29
C LEU A 254 26.62 21.36 3.39
N LYS A 255 27.17 21.32 4.60
CA LYS A 255 28.59 21.03 4.83
C LYS A 255 28.95 19.60 4.46
N THR A 256 28.14 18.64 4.87
CA THR A 256 28.41 17.21 4.67
C THR A 256 28.29 16.82 3.19
N ASN A 257 27.39 17.47 2.45
CA ASN A 257 27.17 17.21 1.03
C ASN A 257 27.90 18.22 0.13
N TRP A 258 28.86 18.98 0.67
CA TRP A 258 29.55 20.06 -0.06
C TRP A 258 30.18 19.53 -1.36
N ASP A 259 30.88 18.41 -1.31
CA ASP A 259 31.54 17.85 -2.49
C ASP A 259 30.60 17.14 -3.48
N TYR A 260 29.29 17.15 -3.22
CA TYR A 260 28.24 16.56 -4.07
C TYR A 260 27.44 17.59 -4.86
N ARG A 261 27.74 18.88 -4.71
CA ARG A 261 27.07 19.97 -5.42
C ARG A 261 27.02 19.76 -6.93
N LEU A 262 25.87 20.09 -7.52
CA LEU A 262 25.71 20.19 -8.97
C LEU A 262 26.83 21.06 -9.58
N GLY A 263 27.56 20.50 -10.55
CA GLY A 263 28.67 21.16 -11.24
C GLY A 263 30.02 21.17 -10.49
N HIS A 264 30.09 20.62 -9.28
CA HIS A 264 31.30 20.64 -8.44
C HIS A 264 31.62 19.27 -7.81
N ARG A 265 31.05 18.17 -8.33
CA ARG A 265 31.29 16.83 -7.79
C ARG A 265 32.75 16.43 -7.93
N LYS A 266 33.36 15.95 -6.83
CA LYS A 266 34.73 15.42 -6.86
C LYS A 266 34.84 14.06 -7.55
N ASN A 267 33.78 13.25 -7.51
CA ASN A 267 33.77 11.87 -8.04
C ASN A 267 33.34 11.78 -9.52
N GLY A 268 33.30 12.91 -10.24
CA GLY A 268 32.89 12.96 -11.65
C GLY A 268 31.37 12.87 -11.89
N GLY A 269 30.98 12.85 -13.17
CA GLY A 269 29.58 12.87 -13.61
C GLY A 269 29.00 14.28 -13.79
N ASN A 270 27.94 14.38 -14.58
CA ASN A 270 27.32 15.67 -14.92
C ASN A 270 26.23 16.11 -13.92
N GLY A 271 25.92 15.26 -12.95
CA GLY A 271 24.85 15.47 -11.97
C GLY A 271 25.32 16.17 -10.70
N GLY A 272 24.47 16.09 -9.67
CA GLY A 272 24.77 16.55 -8.32
C GLY A 272 23.55 16.94 -7.51
N VAL A 273 23.80 17.27 -6.25
CA VAL A 273 22.76 17.51 -5.25
C VAL A 273 22.29 18.97 -5.30
N VAL A 274 20.98 19.15 -5.17
CA VAL A 274 20.29 20.43 -5.03
C VAL A 274 19.39 20.35 -3.79
N PRO A 275 19.78 20.93 -2.64
CA PRO A 275 18.89 21.02 -1.48
C PRO A 275 17.68 21.92 -1.79
N VAL A 276 16.53 21.56 -1.25
CA VAL A 276 15.27 22.29 -1.38
C VAL A 276 14.64 22.35 0.01
N ARG A 277 14.96 23.41 0.77
CA ARG A 277 14.53 23.53 2.17
C ARG A 277 13.07 23.98 2.25
N THR A 278 12.17 23.03 2.48
CA THR A 278 10.72 23.24 2.54
C THR A 278 10.00 21.96 3.02
N TYR A 279 8.71 22.06 3.29
CA TYR A 279 7.85 20.88 3.50
C TYR A 279 7.76 20.03 2.22
N THR A 280 7.74 18.71 2.36
CA THR A 280 7.71 17.72 1.27
C THR A 280 6.66 18.02 0.21
N LEU A 281 5.39 18.24 0.59
CA LEU A 281 4.30 18.57 -0.34
C LEU A 281 4.56 19.85 -1.14
N ALA A 282 5.02 20.90 -0.48
CA ALA A 282 5.36 22.16 -1.14
C ALA A 282 6.58 22.00 -2.05
N GLY A 283 7.54 21.16 -1.68
CA GLY A 283 8.69 20.80 -2.51
C GLY A 283 8.27 20.06 -3.78
N LEU A 284 7.39 19.07 -3.67
CA LEU A 284 6.86 18.32 -4.82
C LEU A 284 6.12 19.22 -5.81
N ASP A 285 5.26 20.10 -5.32
CA ASP A 285 4.52 21.06 -6.18
C ASP A 285 5.47 22.07 -6.82
N LEU A 286 6.44 22.57 -6.06
CA LEU A 286 7.45 23.48 -6.57
C LEU A 286 8.28 22.84 -7.68
N LEU A 287 8.86 21.65 -7.45
CA LEU A 287 9.67 20.96 -8.46
C LEU A 287 8.88 20.68 -9.73
N LYS A 288 7.61 20.26 -9.60
CA LYS A 288 6.72 20.07 -10.75
C LYS A 288 6.51 21.36 -11.53
N SER A 289 6.27 22.47 -10.85
CA SER A 289 6.04 23.79 -11.50
C SER A 289 7.25 24.29 -12.29
N TYR A 290 8.47 23.83 -11.96
CA TYR A 290 9.70 24.14 -12.70
C TYR A 290 10.06 23.09 -13.74
N GLY A 291 9.15 22.14 -14.01
CA GLY A 291 9.29 21.14 -15.05
C GLY A 291 10.30 20.04 -14.71
N VAL A 292 10.54 19.76 -13.43
CA VAL A 292 11.27 18.56 -13.01
C VAL A 292 10.45 17.33 -13.37
N ASP A 293 11.07 16.32 -13.99
CA ASP A 293 10.43 15.05 -14.39
C ASP A 293 11.30 13.88 -13.92
N PRO A 294 11.23 13.52 -12.62
CA PRO A 294 12.13 12.55 -12.03
C PRO A 294 11.80 11.14 -12.52
N SER A 295 12.86 10.39 -12.81
CA SER A 295 12.74 8.95 -13.08
C SER A 295 12.53 8.14 -11.80
N VAL A 296 12.98 8.67 -10.66
CA VAL A 296 12.89 8.04 -9.35
C VAL A 296 12.49 9.07 -8.30
N VAL A 297 11.57 8.71 -7.40
CA VAL A 297 11.30 9.45 -6.16
C VAL A 297 11.57 8.52 -4.99
N TYR A 298 12.43 8.93 -4.06
CA TYR A 298 12.73 8.23 -2.81
C TYR A 298 12.06 8.96 -1.63
N ILE A 299 11.37 8.24 -0.74
CA ILE A 299 10.57 8.80 0.35
C ILE A 299 11.02 8.20 1.69
N ASP A 300 11.57 9.03 2.56
CA ASP A 300 12.09 8.69 3.90
C ASP A 300 11.86 9.89 4.83
N ALA A 301 10.61 10.35 4.89
CA ALA A 301 10.19 11.56 5.58
C ALA A 301 9.43 11.22 6.88
N ASP A 302 8.13 11.51 6.93
CA ASP A 302 7.31 11.27 8.12
C ASP A 302 6.68 9.87 8.07
N HIS A 303 6.73 9.13 9.18
CA HIS A 303 6.20 7.77 9.29
C HIS A 303 4.82 7.68 9.96
N HIS A 304 4.15 8.80 10.21
CA HIS A 304 2.73 8.84 10.54
C HIS A 304 1.89 8.65 9.29
N TYR A 305 0.70 8.07 9.47
CA TYR A 305 -0.17 7.67 8.37
C TYR A 305 -0.50 8.82 7.41
N GLU A 306 -0.98 9.95 7.94
CA GLU A 306 -1.53 11.04 7.13
C GLU A 306 -0.45 11.79 6.34
N PRO A 307 0.70 12.19 6.92
CA PRO A 307 1.83 12.72 6.17
C PRO A 307 2.37 11.75 5.12
N ALA A 308 2.62 10.47 5.49
CA ALA A 308 3.12 9.46 4.55
C ALA A 308 2.15 9.27 3.37
N TYR A 309 0.84 9.16 3.64
CA TYR A 309 -0.18 9.07 2.59
C TYR A 309 -0.10 10.25 1.63
N LYS A 310 -0.02 11.48 2.16
CA LYS A 310 0.02 12.69 1.34
C LYS A 310 1.29 12.77 0.49
N ASP A 311 2.45 12.42 1.03
CA ASP A 311 3.71 12.44 0.27
C ASP A 311 3.70 11.43 -0.89
N ILE A 312 3.23 10.21 -0.62
CA ILE A 312 3.10 9.16 -1.63
C ILE A 312 2.07 9.56 -2.69
N GLU A 313 0.89 10.05 -2.27
CA GLU A 313 -0.18 10.45 -3.17
C GLU A 313 0.24 11.61 -4.07
N LYS A 314 0.84 12.65 -3.48
CA LYS A 314 1.32 13.82 -4.21
C LYS A 314 2.40 13.45 -5.20
N THR A 315 3.29 12.53 -4.83
CA THR A 315 4.31 11.98 -5.74
C THR A 315 3.66 11.30 -6.94
N LEU A 316 2.66 10.44 -6.73
CA LEU A 316 1.95 9.74 -7.81
C LEU A 316 1.17 10.70 -8.71
N GLN A 317 0.63 11.79 -8.17
CA GLN A 317 -0.07 12.84 -8.93
C GLN A 317 0.89 13.67 -9.77
N ASN A 318 2.00 14.14 -9.19
CA ASN A 318 2.93 15.05 -9.87
C ASN A 318 3.85 14.31 -10.85
N PHE A 319 4.24 13.08 -10.51
CA PHE A 319 5.25 12.28 -11.22
C PHE A 319 4.77 10.84 -11.48
N PRO A 320 3.67 10.64 -12.25
CA PRO A 320 3.07 9.33 -12.46
C PRO A 320 3.97 8.32 -13.20
N LYS A 321 5.07 8.76 -13.82
CA LYS A 321 6.01 7.87 -14.50
C LYS A 321 7.18 7.43 -13.62
N ALA A 322 7.39 8.11 -12.49
CA ALA A 322 8.53 7.82 -11.63
C ALA A 322 8.39 6.43 -11.00
N VAL A 323 9.52 5.75 -10.84
CA VAL A 323 9.67 4.68 -9.86
C VAL A 323 9.60 5.34 -8.49
N VAL A 324 8.69 4.87 -7.63
CA VAL A 324 8.62 5.36 -6.24
C VAL A 324 9.29 4.34 -5.36
N VAL A 325 10.18 4.77 -4.47
CA VAL A 325 10.80 3.94 -3.44
C VAL A 325 10.55 4.63 -2.10
N GLY A 326 10.24 3.90 -1.06
CA GLY A 326 10.14 4.46 0.29
C GLY A 326 10.81 3.57 1.34
N ASP A 327 11.15 4.17 2.47
CA ASP A 327 11.58 3.46 3.67
C ASP A 327 10.40 3.15 4.62
N ASP A 328 10.71 2.61 5.79
CA ASP A 328 9.83 2.47 6.95
C ASP A 328 8.63 1.53 6.74
N TRP A 329 8.78 0.49 5.91
CA TRP A 329 7.77 -0.56 5.78
C TRP A 329 7.44 -1.26 7.11
N ASP A 330 8.40 -1.32 8.02
CA ASP A 330 8.25 -1.83 9.38
C ASP A 330 7.28 -0.99 10.23
N TYR A 331 7.07 0.27 9.88
CA TYR A 331 6.07 1.14 10.48
C TYR A 331 4.68 0.90 9.87
N GLU A 332 3.74 0.43 10.69
CA GLU A 332 2.38 0.13 10.26
C GLU A 332 1.66 1.31 9.55
N PRO A 333 1.79 2.57 9.99
CA PRO A 333 1.15 3.69 9.31
C PRO A 333 1.67 3.91 7.87
N VAL A 334 2.99 3.79 7.65
CA VAL A 334 3.63 3.89 6.33
C VAL A 334 3.17 2.71 5.45
N ARG A 335 3.24 1.49 6.01
CA ARG A 335 2.79 0.26 5.34
C ARG A 335 1.36 0.38 4.83
N ARG A 336 0.48 0.91 5.67
CA ARG A 336 -0.94 1.13 5.35
C ARG A 336 -1.09 2.16 4.22
N ALA A 337 -0.44 3.32 4.33
CA ALA A 337 -0.49 4.36 3.30
C ALA A 337 -0.01 3.85 1.93
N ALA A 338 1.12 3.14 1.89
CA ALA A 338 1.65 2.54 0.67
C ALA A 338 0.69 1.49 0.07
N ARG A 339 0.09 0.64 0.90
CA ARG A 339 -0.90 -0.34 0.41
C ARG A 339 -2.14 0.34 -0.19
N GLU A 340 -2.72 1.29 0.51
CA GLU A 340 -3.93 1.98 0.04
C GLU A 340 -3.69 2.72 -1.29
N LEU A 341 -2.54 3.38 -1.44
CA LEU A 341 -2.20 4.10 -2.66
C LEU A 341 -1.78 3.18 -3.81
N ALA A 342 -1.19 2.02 -3.53
CA ALA A 342 -0.97 0.98 -4.53
C ALA A 342 -2.30 0.52 -5.14
N LEU A 343 -3.32 0.27 -4.32
CA LEU A 343 -4.66 -0.08 -4.79
C LEU A 343 -5.29 1.06 -5.60
N LYS A 344 -5.28 2.29 -5.05
CA LYS A 344 -5.92 3.47 -5.66
C LYS A 344 -5.34 3.84 -7.02
N TYR A 345 -4.02 3.71 -7.18
CA TYR A 345 -3.31 4.10 -8.41
C TYR A 345 -2.90 2.89 -9.27
N ASN A 346 -3.40 1.69 -8.96
CA ASN A 346 -3.11 0.44 -9.66
C ASN A 346 -1.59 0.19 -9.85
N ARG A 347 -0.83 0.29 -8.75
CA ARG A 347 0.62 0.06 -8.72
C ARG A 347 0.97 -1.28 -8.12
N HIS A 348 2.07 -1.86 -8.60
CA HIS A 348 2.71 -3.02 -7.99
C HIS A 348 3.69 -2.53 -6.91
N LEU A 349 3.41 -2.85 -5.65
CA LEU A 349 4.14 -2.49 -4.44
C LEU A 349 5.15 -3.57 -3.99
N TYR A 350 6.42 -3.47 -4.37
CA TYR A 350 7.44 -4.42 -3.93
C TYR A 350 7.96 -4.03 -2.54
N VAL A 351 8.32 -5.01 -1.72
CA VAL A 351 8.95 -4.78 -0.41
C VAL A 351 10.31 -5.48 -0.40
N GLU A 352 11.35 -4.81 0.05
CA GLU A 352 12.72 -5.32 0.13
C GLU A 352 13.06 -5.57 1.60
N GLN A 353 13.27 -6.85 1.95
CA GLN A 353 13.70 -7.30 3.28
C GLN A 353 12.89 -6.72 4.45
N GLY A 354 11.60 -6.44 4.23
CA GLY A 354 10.69 -5.91 5.24
C GLY A 354 11.00 -4.48 5.71
N LYS A 355 11.90 -3.75 5.03
CA LYS A 355 12.29 -2.39 5.40
C LYS A 355 11.91 -1.35 4.33
N CYS A 356 12.38 -1.52 3.10
CA CYS A 356 12.05 -0.60 2.01
C CYS A 356 10.87 -1.12 1.20
N TRP A 357 10.12 -0.22 0.55
CA TRP A 357 9.05 -0.56 -0.37
C TRP A 357 9.16 0.24 -1.68
N SER A 358 8.53 -0.20 -2.77
CA SER A 358 8.59 0.51 -4.05
C SER A 358 7.41 0.26 -4.97
N TYR A 359 7.03 1.26 -5.77
CA TYR A 359 6.16 1.11 -6.92
C TYR A 359 6.99 1.05 -8.20
N LEU A 360 7.04 -0.13 -8.82
CA LEU A 360 7.68 -0.27 -10.14
C LEU A 360 6.67 0.03 -11.27
N PRO A 361 7.14 0.56 -12.41
CA PRO A 361 6.31 0.71 -13.61
C PRO A 361 5.70 -0.62 -14.05
N HIS A 362 4.51 -0.57 -14.63
CA HIS A 362 3.80 -1.77 -15.10
C HIS A 362 4.60 -2.45 -16.21
N GLY A 363 4.92 -3.74 -16.04
CA GLY A 363 5.68 -4.54 -17.01
C GLY A 363 7.20 -4.63 -16.75
N THR A 364 7.74 -3.89 -15.78
CA THR A 364 9.16 -4.03 -15.38
C THR A 364 9.34 -5.26 -14.50
N VAL A 365 9.53 -6.42 -15.11
CA VAL A 365 9.98 -7.63 -14.41
C VAL A 365 11.49 -7.58 -14.31
N HIS A 366 12.03 -7.07 -13.21
CA HIS A 366 13.42 -7.38 -12.87
C HIS A 366 13.46 -8.82 -12.39
N SER A 367 14.04 -9.72 -13.18
CA SER A 367 14.18 -11.16 -12.86
C SER A 367 14.83 -11.43 -11.49
N ASP A 368 15.58 -10.44 -11.01
CA ASP A 368 16.41 -10.54 -9.81
C ASP A 368 15.74 -9.92 -8.57
N LEU A 369 14.71 -9.09 -8.76
CA LEU A 369 13.87 -8.58 -7.68
C LEU A 369 12.74 -9.58 -7.43
N GLN A 370 13.04 -10.62 -6.65
CA GLN A 370 12.00 -11.52 -6.15
C GLN A 370 11.06 -10.67 -5.28
N PRO A 371 9.77 -10.53 -5.62
CA PRO A 371 8.85 -9.76 -4.80
C PRO A 371 8.84 -10.35 -3.39
N SER A 372 9.21 -9.57 -2.37
CA SER A 372 8.86 -10.00 -1.02
C SER A 372 7.34 -9.91 -0.85
N ARG A 373 6.83 -10.83 -0.04
CA ARG A 373 5.53 -11.49 -0.13
C ARG A 373 4.31 -10.62 0.23
N ASP A 374 4.39 -9.31 0.05
CA ASP A 374 3.47 -8.33 0.65
C ASP A 374 2.60 -7.54 -0.35
N LEU A 375 2.50 -8.02 -1.59
CA LEU A 375 1.60 -7.50 -2.61
C LEU A 375 0.27 -8.26 -2.66
N TYR A 376 -0.87 -7.56 -2.77
CA TYR A 376 -1.61 -7.44 -4.04
C TYR A 376 -3.04 -6.90 -3.90
N THR A 377 -3.45 -6.12 -4.90
CA THR A 377 -4.84 -5.87 -5.32
C THR A 377 -5.54 -7.21 -5.63
N ASP A 378 -6.63 -7.48 -4.91
CA ASP A 378 -7.39 -8.72 -5.04
C ASP A 378 -8.35 -8.64 -6.24
N THR A 379 -7.88 -9.02 -7.43
CA THR A 379 -8.73 -9.21 -8.62
C THR A 379 -9.76 -10.32 -8.38
N ILE A 380 -10.86 -10.38 -9.14
CA ILE A 380 -11.89 -11.44 -8.97
C ILE A 380 -11.29 -12.85 -9.14
N GLU A 381 -10.32 -13.03 -10.02
CA GLU A 381 -9.60 -14.30 -10.19
C GLU A 381 -8.74 -14.63 -8.95
N ASN A 382 -8.13 -13.61 -8.34
CA ASN A 382 -7.38 -13.75 -7.09
C ASN A 382 -8.31 -14.12 -5.92
N GLN A 383 -9.51 -13.53 -5.83
CA GLN A 383 -10.50 -13.85 -4.80
C GLN A 383 -10.93 -15.32 -4.86
N VAL A 384 -11.17 -15.84 -6.07
CA VAL A 384 -11.52 -17.25 -6.28
C VAL A 384 -10.34 -18.17 -5.91
N SER A 385 -9.12 -17.77 -6.29
CA SER A 385 -7.90 -18.51 -5.94
C SER A 385 -7.64 -18.52 -4.43
N HIS A 386 -7.71 -17.36 -3.77
CA HIS A 386 -7.55 -17.19 -2.32
C HIS A 386 -8.60 -17.94 -1.54
N GLN A 387 -9.86 -17.92 -1.98
CA GLN A 387 -10.92 -18.69 -1.34
C GLN A 387 -10.65 -20.20 -1.47
N ARG A 388 -10.19 -20.68 -2.63
CA ARG A 388 -9.82 -22.09 -2.80
C ARG A 388 -8.65 -22.49 -1.91
N ILE A 389 -7.64 -21.63 -1.76
CA ILE A 389 -6.52 -21.89 -0.84
C ILE A 389 -7.01 -21.87 0.60
N TYR A 390 -7.82 -20.89 0.98
CA TYR A 390 -8.46 -20.82 2.28
C TYR A 390 -9.22 -22.12 2.57
N ASP A 391 -10.01 -22.62 1.63
CA ASP A 391 -10.80 -23.84 1.78
C ASP A 391 -9.90 -25.07 2.02
N ASN A 392 -8.80 -25.19 1.26
CA ASN A 392 -7.84 -26.28 1.44
C ASN A 392 -7.17 -26.22 2.82
N VAL A 393 -6.67 -25.05 3.22
CA VAL A 393 -6.00 -24.88 4.52
C VAL A 393 -6.99 -25.04 5.68
N ALA A 394 -8.20 -24.49 5.54
CA ALA A 394 -9.28 -24.67 6.51
C ALA A 394 -9.63 -26.14 6.67
N SER A 395 -9.74 -26.90 5.58
CA SER A 395 -9.99 -28.35 5.63
C SER A 395 -8.92 -29.09 6.43
N ILE A 396 -7.64 -28.75 6.22
CA ILE A 396 -6.51 -29.33 6.98
C ILE A 396 -6.63 -28.97 8.48
N ILE A 397 -6.87 -27.70 8.81
CA ILE A 397 -7.02 -27.22 10.20
C ILE A 397 -8.21 -27.90 10.90
N MET A 398 -9.33 -28.09 10.19
CA MET A 398 -10.53 -28.68 10.77
C MET A 398 -10.48 -30.22 10.87
N SER A 399 -9.44 -30.85 10.31
CA SER A 399 -9.29 -32.31 10.36
C SER A 399 -9.02 -32.83 11.78
N LYS A 400 -9.58 -34.01 12.10
CA LYS A 400 -9.46 -34.67 13.42
C LYS A 400 -8.08 -35.30 13.69
N GLY A 401 -7.18 -35.29 12.71
CA GLY A 401 -5.84 -35.87 12.81
C GLY A 401 -4.79 -34.93 13.44
N PRO A 402 -3.52 -35.39 13.53
CA PRO A 402 -2.40 -34.55 13.94
C PRO A 402 -2.26 -33.32 13.02
N GLU A 403 -1.57 -32.28 13.49
CA GLU A 403 -1.32 -31.10 12.67
C GLU A 403 -0.45 -31.45 11.46
N ASP A 404 -0.92 -31.12 10.26
CA ASP A 404 -0.12 -31.23 9.03
C ASP A 404 0.42 -29.85 8.64
N LEU A 405 1.34 -29.35 9.45
CA LEU A 405 1.99 -28.06 9.22
C LEU A 405 2.68 -28.03 7.86
N ALA A 406 3.26 -29.15 7.41
CA ALA A 406 3.92 -29.23 6.11
C ALA A 406 2.95 -29.00 4.95
N ALA A 407 1.72 -29.56 5.01
CA ALA A 407 0.69 -29.28 4.02
C ALA A 407 0.21 -27.82 4.09
N VAL A 408 0.00 -27.28 5.29
CA VAL A 408 -0.38 -25.86 5.47
C VAL A 408 0.67 -24.94 4.87
N THR A 409 1.93 -25.08 5.28
CA THR A 409 3.07 -24.31 4.77
C THR A 409 3.22 -24.45 3.25
N ARG A 410 2.98 -25.64 2.69
CA ARG A 410 3.01 -25.87 1.24
C ARG A 410 1.92 -25.10 0.52
N HIS A 411 0.70 -25.08 1.05
CA HIS A 411 -0.40 -24.32 0.46
C HIS A 411 -0.12 -22.82 0.55
N ILE A 412 0.27 -22.31 1.71
CA ILE A 412 0.54 -20.89 1.97
C ILE A 412 1.76 -20.38 1.18
N ASN A 413 2.87 -21.11 1.15
CA ASN A 413 4.09 -20.65 0.46
C ASN A 413 3.99 -20.74 -1.06
N LYS A 414 3.08 -21.55 -1.62
CA LYS A 414 2.89 -21.69 -3.08
C LYS A 414 1.84 -20.74 -3.65
N THR A 415 1.20 -19.92 -2.82
CA THR A 415 0.17 -18.99 -3.30
C THR A 415 0.78 -17.82 -4.05
N THR A 416 0.38 -17.64 -5.29
CA THR A 416 0.61 -16.42 -6.06
C THR A 416 -0.72 -15.96 -6.65
N PRO A 417 -1.20 -14.75 -6.29
CA PRO A 417 -0.58 -13.81 -5.34
C PRO A 417 -0.70 -14.26 -3.87
N PRO A 418 0.11 -13.67 -2.96
CA PRO A 418 0.02 -13.88 -1.52
C PRO A 418 -1.41 -13.67 -0.97
N LEU A 419 -1.72 -14.37 0.12
CA LEU A 419 -3.02 -14.26 0.78
C LEU A 419 -3.13 -12.94 1.58
N PRO A 420 -4.28 -12.25 1.57
CA PRO A 420 -4.46 -11.03 2.34
C PRO A 420 -4.42 -11.31 3.84
N ARG A 421 -3.82 -10.40 4.63
CA ARG A 421 -3.68 -10.60 6.10
C ARG A 421 -5.01 -10.77 6.83
N ASN A 422 -6.08 -10.20 6.29
CA ASN A 422 -7.45 -10.29 6.81
C ASN A 422 -8.31 -11.31 6.05
N LEU A 423 -7.70 -12.26 5.33
CA LEU A 423 -8.41 -13.31 4.60
C LEU A 423 -9.33 -14.08 5.55
N ALA A 424 -10.60 -14.15 5.16
CA ALA A 424 -11.63 -14.86 5.90
C ALA A 424 -12.50 -15.68 4.95
N GLY A 425 -12.97 -16.82 5.43
CA GLY A 425 -13.79 -17.71 4.61
C GLY A 425 -15.13 -17.07 4.27
N SER A 426 -15.41 -16.93 2.97
CA SER A 426 -16.68 -16.39 2.46
C SER A 426 -17.85 -17.39 2.52
N GLY A 427 -17.55 -18.68 2.62
CA GLY A 427 -18.56 -19.73 2.71
C GLY A 427 -19.39 -19.69 4.01
N PRO A 428 -20.68 -20.06 3.97
CA PRO A 428 -21.56 -20.04 5.15
C PRO A 428 -21.07 -20.95 6.28
N ALA A 429 -20.31 -22.00 5.95
CA ALA A 429 -19.70 -22.90 6.94
C ALA A 429 -18.67 -22.20 7.83
N TYR A 430 -17.95 -21.20 7.31
CA TYR A 430 -16.85 -20.56 8.03
C TYR A 430 -17.30 -19.36 8.87
N LYS A 431 -18.48 -18.81 8.61
CA LYS A 431 -19.05 -17.65 9.33
C LYS A 431 -18.10 -16.44 9.33
N GLY A 432 -17.39 -16.19 8.23
CA GLY A 432 -16.47 -15.07 8.10
C GLY A 432 -15.25 -15.14 9.02
N ARG A 433 -14.83 -16.34 9.43
CA ARG A 433 -13.65 -16.54 10.27
C ARG A 433 -12.36 -16.54 9.46
N SER A 434 -11.26 -16.16 10.10
CA SER A 434 -9.90 -16.30 9.55
C SER A 434 -9.33 -17.69 9.84
N LEU A 435 -8.19 -18.04 9.22
CA LEU A 435 -7.49 -19.30 9.49
C LEU A 435 -6.97 -19.38 10.94
N LEU A 436 -6.56 -18.25 11.53
CA LEU A 436 -6.18 -18.18 12.95
C LEU A 436 -7.34 -18.51 13.88
N MET A 437 -8.54 -18.05 13.55
CA MET A 437 -9.76 -18.38 14.29
C MET A 437 -10.11 -19.87 14.20
N LEU A 438 -9.89 -20.50 13.04
CA LEU A 438 -10.06 -21.95 12.91
C LEU A 438 -9.02 -22.71 13.75
N CYS A 439 -7.76 -22.26 13.77
CA CYS A 439 -6.74 -22.84 14.64
C CYS A 439 -7.14 -22.73 16.12
N ALA A 440 -7.66 -21.57 16.54
CA ALA A 440 -8.15 -21.34 17.89
C ALA A 440 -9.29 -22.31 18.27
N ILE A 441 -10.29 -22.49 17.41
CA ILE A 441 -11.43 -23.40 17.66
C ILE A 441 -10.96 -24.87 17.74
N HIS A 442 -10.14 -25.28 16.78
CA HIS A 442 -9.71 -26.67 16.60
C HIS A 442 -8.43 -27.03 17.37
N ASN A 443 -7.90 -26.11 18.19
CA ASN A 443 -6.73 -26.30 19.02
C ASN A 443 -5.51 -26.78 18.23
N LYS A 444 -5.10 -26.00 17.21
CA LYS A 444 -3.96 -26.27 16.31
C LYS A 444 -2.79 -25.30 16.60
N PRO A 445 -2.06 -25.50 17.71
CA PRO A 445 -1.05 -24.57 18.20
C PRO A 445 0.15 -24.38 17.27
N GLN A 446 0.64 -25.43 16.59
CA GLN A 446 1.82 -25.33 15.72
C GLN A 446 1.48 -24.57 14.44
N THR A 447 0.30 -24.84 13.90
CA THR A 447 -0.25 -24.13 12.74
C THR A 447 -0.52 -22.66 13.08
N LEU A 448 -1.00 -22.36 14.30
CA LEU A 448 -1.19 -20.98 14.74
C LEU A 448 0.13 -20.20 14.79
N ASP A 449 1.20 -20.77 15.35
CA ASP A 449 2.50 -20.09 15.40
C ASP A 449 2.97 -19.68 14.01
N TYR A 450 2.85 -20.60 13.04
CA TYR A 450 3.22 -20.33 11.66
C TYR A 450 2.31 -19.29 11.02
N LEU A 451 0.99 -19.45 11.10
CA LEU A 451 0.05 -18.52 10.46
C LEU A 451 0.03 -17.13 11.12
N GLY A 452 0.36 -17.04 12.41
CA GLY A 452 0.40 -15.80 13.18
C GLY A 452 1.44 -14.80 12.66
N THR A 453 2.46 -15.28 11.93
CA THR A 453 3.43 -14.40 11.27
C THR A 453 2.90 -13.78 9.98
N TYR A 454 1.80 -14.29 9.42
CA TYR A 454 1.24 -13.85 8.13
C TYR A 454 -0.07 -13.10 8.31
N PHE A 455 -0.99 -13.61 9.12
CA PHE A 455 -2.34 -13.08 9.24
C PHE A 455 -2.48 -12.05 10.37
N ASP A 456 -3.51 -11.21 10.29
CA ASP A 456 -3.84 -10.26 11.34
C ASP A 456 -4.35 -11.00 12.58
N ILE A 457 -3.56 -10.95 13.66
CA ILE A 457 -3.84 -11.60 14.94
C ILE A 457 -5.10 -11.06 15.62
N ASN A 458 -5.47 -9.80 15.30
CA ASN A 458 -6.59 -9.07 15.90
C ASN A 458 -7.78 -8.93 14.95
N TYR A 459 -7.81 -9.68 13.83
CA TYR A 459 -8.92 -9.69 12.90
C TYR A 459 -10.26 -9.94 13.63
N ARG A 460 -11.27 -9.14 13.31
CA ARG A 460 -12.63 -9.25 13.85
C ARG A 460 -13.59 -9.75 12.78
N THR A 461 -14.39 -10.76 13.10
CA THR A 461 -15.42 -11.23 12.17
C THR A 461 -16.42 -10.11 11.88
N LYS A 462 -16.91 -10.03 10.63
CA LYS A 462 -17.85 -8.97 10.24
C LYS A 462 -19.19 -9.05 10.96
N SER A 463 -19.65 -10.27 11.28
CA SER A 463 -20.96 -10.47 11.93
C SER A 463 -20.90 -10.26 13.43
N LYS A 464 -19.95 -10.91 14.11
CA LYS A 464 -19.92 -10.96 15.58
C LYS A 464 -18.84 -10.11 16.21
N MET A 465 -17.97 -9.53 15.40
CA MET A 465 -16.78 -8.80 15.84
C MET A 465 -15.85 -9.62 16.76
N GLU A 466 -15.94 -10.95 16.72
CA GLU A 466 -15.12 -11.87 17.50
C GLU A 466 -13.70 -11.93 16.93
N THR A 467 -12.69 -12.05 17.81
CA THR A 467 -11.29 -12.31 17.44
C THR A 467 -10.91 -13.78 17.67
N ALA A 468 -9.74 -14.20 17.21
CA ALA A 468 -9.21 -15.53 17.53
C ALA A 468 -9.11 -15.76 19.05
N LEU A 469 -8.79 -14.71 19.82
CA LEU A 469 -8.68 -14.78 21.27
C LEU A 469 -10.04 -14.98 21.95
N HIS A 470 -11.10 -14.32 21.47
CA HIS A 470 -12.48 -14.58 21.95
C HIS A 470 -12.86 -16.05 21.77
N LEU A 471 -12.60 -16.60 20.58
CA LEU A 471 -12.95 -17.98 20.27
C LEU A 471 -12.12 -18.98 21.09
N ALA A 472 -10.80 -18.76 21.21
CA ALA A 472 -9.95 -19.59 22.05
C ALA A 472 -10.44 -19.63 23.51
N ALA A 473 -10.80 -18.46 24.06
CA ALA A 473 -11.27 -18.31 25.42
C ALA A 473 -12.65 -18.97 25.61
N TYR A 474 -13.60 -18.71 24.71
CA TYR A 474 -14.94 -19.31 24.73
C TYR A 474 -14.91 -20.83 24.61
N TYR A 475 -14.05 -21.41 23.76
CA TYR A 475 -13.92 -22.86 23.62
C TYR A 475 -12.99 -23.51 24.66
N GLY A 476 -12.51 -22.76 25.66
CA GLY A 476 -11.66 -23.29 26.73
C GLY A 476 -10.31 -23.81 26.25
N ARG A 477 -9.69 -23.14 25.27
CA ARG A 477 -8.42 -23.55 24.64
C ARG A 477 -7.23 -22.80 25.25
N GLY A 478 -6.87 -23.15 26.47
CA GLY A 478 -5.81 -22.45 27.23
C GLY A 478 -4.46 -22.37 26.52
N VAL A 479 -4.07 -23.42 25.78
CA VAL A 479 -2.84 -23.41 24.96
C VAL A 479 -2.91 -22.34 23.87
N MET A 480 -4.05 -22.23 23.18
CA MET A 480 -4.25 -21.25 22.13
C MET A 480 -4.28 -19.83 22.70
N VAL A 481 -4.91 -19.62 23.86
CA VAL A 481 -4.93 -18.34 24.56
C VAL A 481 -3.51 -17.85 24.86
N LYS A 482 -2.66 -18.70 25.45
CA LYS A 482 -1.25 -18.37 25.74
C LYS A 482 -0.48 -17.96 24.48
N LYS A 483 -0.67 -18.72 23.39
CA LYS A 483 0.01 -18.47 22.12
C LYS A 483 -0.46 -17.17 21.47
N LEU A 484 -1.77 -16.95 21.36
CA LEU A 484 -2.33 -15.72 20.81
C LEU A 484 -1.84 -14.48 21.56
N LEU A 485 -1.82 -14.53 22.90
CA LEU A 485 -1.28 -13.43 23.72
C LEU A 485 0.22 -13.22 23.50
N SER A 486 1.00 -14.30 23.38
CA SER A 486 2.43 -14.19 23.06
C SER A 486 2.72 -13.62 21.66
N LEU A 487 1.76 -13.76 20.74
CA LEU A 487 1.80 -13.18 19.39
C LEU A 487 1.20 -11.76 19.32
N GLY A 488 0.90 -11.14 20.47
CA GLY A 488 0.40 -9.76 20.53
C GLY A 488 -1.11 -9.60 20.31
N ALA A 489 -1.91 -10.65 20.55
CA ALA A 489 -3.37 -10.53 20.52
C ALA A 489 -3.86 -9.55 21.61
N ASP A 490 -4.73 -8.63 21.22
CA ASP A 490 -5.31 -7.64 22.12
C ASP A 490 -6.46 -8.25 22.93
N SER A 491 -6.27 -8.37 24.24
CA SER A 491 -7.26 -8.88 25.19
C SER A 491 -8.36 -7.88 25.55
N LYS A 492 -8.26 -6.63 25.08
CA LYS A 492 -9.22 -5.56 25.38
C LYS A 492 -10.28 -5.36 24.31
N LEU A 493 -10.10 -5.97 23.13
CA LEU A 493 -11.09 -5.89 22.06
C LEU A 493 -12.39 -6.53 22.51
N VAL A 494 -13.52 -5.88 22.24
CA VAL A 494 -14.85 -6.40 22.56
C VAL A 494 -15.52 -7.00 21.32
N ASN A 495 -16.40 -7.98 21.47
CA ASN A 495 -17.25 -8.51 20.40
C ASN A 495 -18.56 -7.70 20.25
N GLU A 496 -19.51 -8.17 19.42
CA GLU A 496 -20.83 -7.52 19.23
C GLU A 496 -21.69 -7.49 20.51
N TYR A 497 -21.43 -8.39 21.46
CA TYR A 497 -22.09 -8.44 22.76
C TYR A 497 -21.41 -7.55 23.81
N ASN A 498 -20.44 -6.73 23.38
CA ASN A 498 -19.61 -5.89 24.24
C ASN A 498 -18.78 -6.71 25.27
N GLU A 499 -18.42 -7.94 24.91
CA GLU A 499 -17.63 -8.83 25.76
C GLU A 499 -16.17 -8.82 25.30
N THR A 500 -15.23 -8.68 26.23
CA THR A 500 -13.82 -9.01 26.01
C THR A 500 -13.61 -10.53 25.92
N PRO A 501 -12.45 -11.05 25.48
CA PRO A 501 -12.17 -12.48 25.51
C PRO A 501 -12.29 -13.12 26.90
N VAL A 502 -11.98 -12.37 27.96
CA VAL A 502 -12.17 -12.80 29.36
C VAL A 502 -13.67 -12.99 29.65
N GLN A 503 -14.49 -12.01 29.28
CA GLN A 503 -15.94 -12.06 29.50
C GLN A 503 -16.59 -13.17 28.66
N ALA A 504 -16.13 -13.36 27.42
CA ALA A 504 -16.57 -14.44 26.56
C ALA A 504 -16.26 -15.83 27.17
N ALA A 505 -15.12 -16.00 27.85
CA ALA A 505 -14.84 -17.23 28.59
C ALA A 505 -15.81 -17.45 29.75
N GLY A 506 -16.17 -16.40 30.50
CA GLY A 506 -17.13 -16.49 31.62
C GLY A 506 -18.55 -16.87 31.20
N HIS A 507 -18.95 -16.58 29.96
CA HIS A 507 -20.22 -17.00 29.40
C HIS A 507 -20.19 -18.39 28.74
N SER A 508 -19.01 -19.02 28.68
CA SER A 508 -18.89 -20.38 28.16
C SER A 508 -19.29 -21.43 29.19
N LYS A 509 -19.88 -22.52 28.69
CA LYS A 509 -20.20 -23.73 29.49
C LYS A 509 -19.08 -24.78 29.41
N VAL A 510 -17.98 -24.50 28.72
CA VAL A 510 -16.87 -25.43 28.54
C VAL A 510 -15.95 -25.38 29.77
N GLU A 511 -15.58 -26.55 30.31
CA GLU A 511 -14.77 -26.67 31.53
C GLU A 511 -13.46 -25.87 31.48
N GLY A 512 -12.75 -25.90 30.34
CA GLY A 512 -11.48 -25.18 30.15
C GLY A 512 -11.60 -23.66 30.04
N ALA A 513 -12.81 -23.09 29.98
CA ALA A 513 -12.99 -21.64 29.84
C ALA A 513 -12.55 -20.87 31.10
N ARG A 514 -12.79 -21.43 32.30
CA ARG A 514 -12.33 -20.83 33.56
C ARG A 514 -10.80 -20.75 33.64
N GLU A 515 -10.10 -21.75 33.12
CA GLU A 515 -8.63 -21.71 33.02
C GLU A 515 -8.19 -20.56 32.09
N CYS A 516 -8.87 -20.40 30.95
CA CYS A 516 -8.60 -19.33 30.00
C CYS A 516 -8.76 -17.94 30.62
N GLU A 517 -9.81 -17.72 31.43
CA GLU A 517 -9.96 -16.47 32.18
C GLU A 517 -8.75 -16.17 33.07
N GLY A 518 -8.32 -17.16 33.84
CA GLY A 518 -7.17 -17.02 34.73
C GLY A 518 -5.88 -16.72 33.96
N ILE A 519 -5.69 -17.35 32.80
CA ILE A 519 -4.53 -17.10 31.93
C ILE A 519 -4.52 -15.66 31.42
N ILE A 520 -5.65 -15.16 30.90
CA ILE A 520 -5.73 -13.82 30.33
C ILE A 520 -5.54 -12.75 31.43
N LYS A 521 -6.29 -12.86 32.53
CA LYS A 521 -6.16 -11.95 33.69
C LYS A 521 -4.73 -11.92 34.24
N GLY A 522 -4.12 -13.10 34.43
CA GLY A 522 -2.75 -13.20 34.96
C GLY A 522 -1.68 -12.67 34.00
N MET A 523 -1.91 -12.71 32.68
CA MET A 523 -1.00 -12.08 31.70
C MET A 523 -1.15 -10.56 31.68
N GLU A 524 -2.36 -10.02 31.82
CA GLU A 524 -2.60 -8.57 31.93
C GLU A 524 -1.91 -7.98 33.16
N GLU A 525 -2.00 -8.65 34.32
CA GLU A 525 -1.33 -8.24 35.56
C GLU A 525 0.20 -8.28 35.43
N ARG A 526 0.76 -9.28 34.75
CA ARG A 526 2.21 -9.37 34.49
C ARG A 526 2.72 -8.26 33.57
N ILE A 527 1.94 -7.86 32.58
CA ILE A 527 2.27 -6.73 31.69
C ILE A 527 2.24 -5.42 32.49
N LYS A 528 1.23 -5.23 33.34
CA LYS A 528 1.09 -4.05 34.21
C LYS A 528 2.22 -3.96 35.24
N GLY A 529 2.53 -5.05 35.94
CA GLY A 529 3.62 -5.09 36.93
C GLY A 529 5.03 -4.95 36.35
N ARG A 530 5.25 -5.39 35.10
CA ARG A 530 6.51 -5.11 34.37
C ARG A 530 6.65 -3.64 33.98
N GLY A 531 5.54 -2.98 33.62
CA GLY A 531 5.51 -1.53 33.38
C GLY A 531 5.81 -0.72 34.64
N GLU A 532 5.16 -1.05 35.75
CA GLU A 532 5.35 -0.37 37.05
C GLU A 532 6.76 -0.57 37.63
N LYS A 533 7.33 -1.78 37.51
CA LYS A 533 8.71 -2.05 37.91
C LYS A 533 9.72 -1.27 37.07
N ARG A 534 9.51 -1.17 35.75
CA ARG A 534 10.37 -0.37 34.85
C ARG A 534 10.32 1.12 35.18
N CYS A 535 9.15 1.66 35.53
CA CYS A 535 9.02 3.05 35.95
C CYS A 535 9.81 3.32 37.24
N ARG A 536 9.72 2.42 38.23
CA ARG A 536 10.45 2.56 39.50
C ARG A 536 11.96 2.42 39.32
N ASP A 537 12.42 1.46 38.53
CA ASP A 537 13.84 1.27 38.23
C ASP A 537 14.42 2.50 37.48
N GLY A 538 13.64 3.12 36.59
CA GLY A 538 14.03 4.35 35.87
C GLY A 538 14.06 5.62 36.73
N GLU A 539 13.23 5.72 37.77
CA GLU A 539 13.28 6.83 38.74
C GLU A 539 14.49 6.72 39.68
N GLU A 540 14.86 5.50 40.11
CA GLU A 540 16.08 5.27 40.91
C GLU A 540 17.36 5.57 40.12
N GLU A 541 17.38 5.29 38.81
CA GLU A 541 18.50 5.57 37.92
C GLU A 541 18.68 7.08 37.69
N LYS A 542 17.59 7.82 37.44
CA LYS A 542 17.59 9.30 37.38
C LYS A 542 18.09 9.94 38.69
N GLY A 543 17.67 9.41 39.84
CA GLY A 543 18.13 9.90 41.15
C GLY A 543 19.62 9.65 41.44
N ARG A 544 20.22 8.63 40.84
CA ARG A 544 21.67 8.38 40.92
C ARG A 544 22.46 9.29 39.97
N GLU A 545 21.89 9.63 38.82
CA GLU A 545 22.52 10.48 37.81
C GLU A 545 22.51 11.97 38.20
N GLU A 546 21.43 12.44 38.84
CA GLU A 546 21.37 13.78 39.45
C GLU A 546 22.35 13.96 40.62
N LYS A 547 22.67 12.89 41.34
CA LYS A 547 23.69 12.91 42.41
C LYS A 547 25.11 12.91 41.88
N ARG A 548 25.35 12.32 40.70
CA ARG A 548 26.66 12.32 40.02
C ARG A 548 26.97 13.63 39.31
N THR A 549 25.97 14.43 38.97
CA THR A 549 26.13 15.72 38.28
C THR A 549 26.22 16.92 39.23
N LYS A 550 25.96 16.71 40.52
CA LYS A 550 25.99 17.75 41.58
C LYS A 550 27.15 17.58 42.59
N GLY A 551 28.03 16.61 42.40
CA GLY A 551 29.26 16.43 43.19
C GLY A 551 30.46 16.42 42.26
#